data_AF-A0A3B8W9W1-F1
#
_entry.id   AF-A0A3B8W9W1-F1
#
_cell.length_a   1.000
_cell.length_b   1.000
_cell.length_c   1.000
_cell.angle_alpha   90.00
_cell.angle_beta   90.00
_cell.angle_gamma   90.00
#
_symmetry.space_group_name_H-M   'P 1'
#
loop_
_entity.id
_entity.type
_entity.pdbx_description
1 polymer ?
#
loop_
_entity_poly.entity_id
_entity_poly.type
_entity_poly.pdbx_seq_one_letter_code
_entity_poly.pdbx_strand_id
1 'polypeptide(L)'
;MNAPQDERLWHYLDGLLTPAEKAEVEREIHRSPELRQRLEAMRHVTHYLRAGKIEEPSRDFTATVMENLHRKTASGGLSPRNGLLLLLGIVVAVLSISFLMGKGSYDSQTLVPLDQLNAPGQVIPDLPSFHVNAKWIISALMVVAMGLAFVVLDQTVLRPFFNKRLQHH
;
A
#
# COMPACT_ATOMS: atom_id res chain seq x y z
N MET A 1 -3.76 -22.03 -34.06
CA MET A 1 -3.70 -21.80 -32.60
C MET A 1 -5.07 -21.33 -32.15
N ASN A 2 -5.89 -22.21 -31.56
CA ASN A 2 -7.25 -21.90 -31.08
C ASN A 2 -7.27 -21.70 -29.55
N ALA A 3 -6.32 -20.91 -29.04
CA ALA A 3 -6.15 -20.64 -27.61
C ALA A 3 -7.44 -20.28 -26.84
N PRO A 4 -8.39 -19.47 -27.37
CA PRO A 4 -9.60 -19.13 -26.62
C PRO A 4 -10.61 -20.28 -26.49
N GLN A 5 -10.58 -21.27 -27.40
CA GLN A 5 -11.46 -22.44 -27.31
C GLN A 5 -10.89 -23.49 -26.35
N ASP A 6 -9.58 -23.65 -26.35
CA ASP A 6 -8.89 -24.59 -25.45
C ASP A 6 -9.02 -24.13 -23.98
N GLU A 7 -8.96 -22.82 -23.71
CA GLU A 7 -9.19 -22.23 -22.38
C GLU A 7 -10.61 -22.50 -21.85
N ARG A 8 -11.62 -22.38 -22.71
CA ARG A 8 -13.01 -22.71 -22.33
C ARG A 8 -13.18 -24.19 -22.00
N LEU A 9 -12.45 -25.07 -22.69
CA LEU A 9 -12.46 -26.51 -22.44
C LEU A 9 -11.79 -26.85 -21.09
N TRP A 10 -10.74 -26.12 -20.71
CA TRP A 10 -10.15 -26.20 -19.37
C TRP A 10 -11.11 -25.73 -18.28
N HIS A 11 -11.74 -24.57 -18.44
CA HIS A 11 -12.76 -24.09 -17.50
C HIS A 11 -13.94 -25.07 -17.36
N TYR A 12 -14.31 -25.77 -18.44
CA TYR A 12 -15.31 -26.84 -18.39
C TYR A 12 -14.84 -28.05 -17.57
N LEU A 13 -13.57 -28.47 -17.70
CA LEU A 13 -13.00 -29.57 -16.90
C LEU A 13 -12.83 -29.21 -15.42
N ASP A 14 -12.54 -27.95 -15.12
CA ASP A 14 -12.37 -27.44 -13.75
C ASP A 14 -13.70 -27.08 -13.07
N GLY A 15 -14.81 -27.05 -13.82
CA GLY A 15 -16.13 -26.71 -13.30
C GLY A 15 -16.32 -25.22 -12.99
N LEU A 16 -15.50 -24.35 -13.60
CA LEU A 16 -15.52 -22.90 -13.40
C LEU A 16 -16.54 -22.17 -14.29
N LEU A 17 -17.20 -22.88 -15.20
CA LEU A 17 -18.22 -22.32 -16.09
C LEU A 17 -19.57 -22.14 -15.40
N THR A 18 -20.28 -21.10 -15.79
CA THR A 18 -21.68 -20.92 -15.38
C THR A 18 -22.58 -22.00 -16.02
N PRO A 19 -23.78 -22.27 -15.45
CA PRO A 19 -24.69 -23.27 -16.00
C PRO A 19 -25.08 -23.04 -17.47
N ALA A 20 -25.18 -21.77 -17.88
CA ALA A 20 -25.51 -21.39 -19.25
C ALA A 20 -24.35 -21.67 -20.23
N GLU A 21 -23.12 -21.34 -19.83
CA GLU A 21 -21.91 -21.59 -20.63
C GLU A 21 -21.63 -23.08 -20.77
N LYS A 22 -21.86 -23.85 -19.70
CA LYS A 22 -21.74 -25.30 -19.72
C LYS A 22 -22.64 -25.95 -20.78
N ALA A 23 -23.90 -25.51 -20.86
CA ALA A 23 -24.85 -26.02 -21.86
C ALA A 23 -24.50 -25.62 -23.29
N GLU A 24 -23.81 -24.50 -23.50
CA GLU A 24 -23.27 -24.12 -24.81
C GLU A 24 -22.08 -25.02 -25.19
N VAL A 25 -21.12 -25.20 -24.28
CA VAL A 25 -19.94 -26.05 -24.51
C VAL A 25 -20.35 -27.50 -24.76
N GLU A 26 -21.35 -28.04 -24.05
CA GLU A 26 -21.87 -29.39 -24.31
C GLU A 26 -22.48 -29.54 -25.71
N ARG A 27 -23.22 -28.51 -26.18
CA ARG A 27 -23.76 -28.48 -27.55
C ARG A 27 -22.64 -28.42 -28.59
N GLU A 28 -21.60 -27.62 -28.35
CA GLU A 28 -20.44 -27.53 -29.24
C GLU A 28 -19.65 -28.85 -29.30
N ILE A 29 -19.47 -29.53 -28.16
CA ILE A 29 -18.83 -30.85 -28.08
C ILE A 29 -19.63 -31.90 -28.85
N HIS A 30 -20.97 -31.84 -28.81
CA HIS A 30 -21.83 -32.76 -29.57
C HIS A 30 -21.80 -32.49 -31.08
N ARG A 31 -21.57 -31.23 -31.47
CA ARG A 31 -21.55 -30.81 -32.88
C ARG A 31 -20.21 -31.07 -33.57
N SER A 32 -19.10 -31.09 -32.82
CA SER A 32 -17.76 -31.24 -33.37
C SER A 32 -17.03 -32.48 -32.81
N PRO A 33 -16.76 -33.51 -33.63
CA PRO A 33 -16.00 -34.68 -33.20
C PRO A 33 -14.54 -34.33 -32.84
N GLU A 34 -13.99 -33.25 -33.41
CA GLU A 34 -12.64 -32.78 -33.12
C GLU A 34 -12.53 -32.22 -31.69
N LEU A 35 -13.54 -31.45 -31.23
CA LEU A 35 -13.58 -30.93 -29.86
C LEU A 35 -13.70 -32.04 -28.82
N ARG A 36 -14.43 -33.10 -29.15
CA ARG A 36 -14.55 -34.28 -28.28
C ARG A 36 -13.21 -35.01 -28.12
N GLN A 37 -12.48 -35.22 -29.21
CA GLN A 37 -11.14 -35.85 -29.15
C GLN A 37 -10.16 -35.02 -28.32
N ARG A 38 -10.19 -33.68 -28.46
CA ARG A 38 -9.36 -32.78 -27.64
C ARG A 38 -9.74 -32.82 -26.16
N LEU A 39 -11.03 -32.83 -25.84
CA LEU A 39 -11.51 -32.99 -24.47
C LEU A 39 -11.05 -34.31 -23.84
N GLU A 40 -11.15 -35.41 -24.59
CA GLU A 40 -10.68 -36.73 -24.14
C GLU A 40 -9.16 -36.73 -23.90
N ALA A 41 -8.36 -36.14 -24.79
CA ALA A 41 -6.93 -35.98 -24.60
C ALA A 41 -6.60 -35.17 -23.33
N MET A 42 -7.28 -34.04 -23.10
CA MET A 42 -7.11 -33.23 -21.88
C MET A 42 -7.48 -34.02 -20.62
N ARG A 43 -8.56 -34.79 -20.65
CA ARG A 43 -8.95 -35.66 -19.52
C ARG A 43 -7.88 -36.70 -19.19
N HIS A 44 -7.27 -37.31 -20.21
CA HIS A 44 -6.17 -38.26 -19.99
C HIS A 44 -4.95 -37.59 -19.34
N VAL A 45 -4.59 -36.38 -19.76
CA VAL A 45 -3.49 -35.60 -19.14
C VAL A 45 -3.82 -35.28 -17.68
N THR A 46 -5.00 -34.75 -17.39
CA THR A 46 -5.43 -34.42 -16.02
C THR A 46 -5.45 -35.66 -15.13
N HIS A 47 -5.91 -36.80 -15.64
CA HIS A 47 -5.88 -38.06 -14.91
C HIS A 47 -4.45 -38.52 -14.60
N TYR A 48 -3.54 -38.43 -15.57
CA TYR A 48 -2.13 -38.78 -15.37
C TYR A 48 -1.46 -37.88 -14.32
N LEU A 49 -1.73 -36.57 -14.36
CA LEU A 49 -1.20 -35.63 -13.38
C LEU A 49 -1.76 -35.86 -11.96
N ARG A 50 -3.04 -36.23 -11.84
CA ARG A 50 -3.65 -36.58 -10.54
C ARG A 50 -3.16 -37.92 -9.99
N ALA A 51 -2.84 -38.87 -10.86
CA ALA A 51 -2.28 -40.16 -10.49
C ALA A 51 -0.78 -40.09 -10.13
N GLY A 52 -0.13 -38.96 -10.45
CA GLY A 52 1.21 -38.65 -9.98
C GLY A 52 1.24 -38.65 -8.45
N LYS A 53 2.19 -39.40 -7.88
CA LYS A 53 2.41 -39.46 -6.43
C LYS A 53 2.77 -38.04 -5.97
N ILE A 54 1.87 -37.40 -5.23
CA ILE A 54 2.17 -36.12 -4.59
C ILE A 54 3.23 -36.44 -3.52
N GLU A 55 4.47 -35.98 -3.74
CA GLU A 55 5.50 -36.05 -2.72
C GLU A 55 5.01 -35.27 -1.50
N GLU A 56 4.98 -35.92 -0.34
CA GLU A 56 4.63 -35.23 0.90
C GLU A 56 5.62 -34.08 1.10
N PRO A 57 5.13 -32.83 1.28
CA PRO A 57 6.02 -31.71 1.52
C PRO A 57 6.86 -31.99 2.76
N SER A 58 8.13 -31.58 2.74
CA SER A 58 8.99 -31.72 3.91
C SER A 58 8.38 -30.96 5.09
N ARG A 59 8.54 -31.50 6.31
CA ARG A 59 8.09 -30.82 7.55
C ARG A 59 8.59 -29.37 7.62
N ASP A 60 9.79 -29.12 7.11
CA ASP A 60 10.41 -27.80 7.08
C ASP A 60 9.70 -26.83 6.13
N PHE A 61 9.17 -27.30 5.00
CA PHE A 61 8.37 -26.48 4.09
C PHE A 61 7.06 -26.05 4.76
N THR A 62 6.34 -26.98 5.39
CA THR A 62 5.10 -26.67 6.11
C THR A 62 5.34 -25.72 7.27
N ALA A 63 6.41 -25.92 8.05
CA ALA A 63 6.79 -25.02 9.13
C ALA A 63 7.10 -23.61 8.61
N THR A 64 7.89 -23.51 7.54
CA THR A 64 8.28 -22.23 6.92
C THR A 64 7.07 -21.47 6.36
N VAL A 65 6.14 -22.17 5.70
CA VAL A 65 4.92 -21.53 5.16
C VAL A 65 4.02 -21.03 6.29
N MET A 66 3.82 -21.83 7.32
CA MET A 66 2.96 -21.46 8.46
C MET A 66 3.54 -20.32 9.28
N GLU A 67 4.87 -20.27 9.44
CA GLU A 67 5.56 -19.16 10.09
C GLU A 67 5.43 -17.85 9.30
N ASN A 68 5.63 -17.91 7.97
CA ASN A 68 5.52 -16.73 7.11
C ASN A 68 4.09 -16.21 6.97
N LEU A 69 3.08 -17.08 7.07
CA LEU A 69 1.67 -16.69 7.05
C LEU A 69 1.32 -15.82 8.28
N HIS A 70 1.80 -16.20 9.47
CA HIS A 70 1.62 -15.43 10.70
C HIS A 70 2.43 -14.13 10.69
N ARG A 71 3.57 -14.08 10.01
CA ARG A 71 4.41 -12.88 9.98
C ARG A 71 3.84 -11.76 9.11
N LYS A 72 3.03 -12.08 8.09
CA LYS A 72 2.39 -11.07 7.22
C LYS A 72 1.16 -10.39 7.84
N THR A 73 0.55 -10.96 8.89
CA THR A 73 -0.61 -10.36 9.58
C THR A 73 -0.21 -9.46 10.76
N ALA A 74 1.03 -9.55 11.23
CA ALA A 74 1.58 -8.59 12.19
C ALA A 74 1.87 -7.27 11.47
N SER A 75 0.86 -6.42 11.38
CA SER A 75 0.92 -5.05 10.87
C SER A 75 2.22 -4.35 11.33
N GLY A 76 3.03 -3.89 10.38
CA GLY A 76 4.22 -3.08 10.61
C GLY A 76 3.86 -1.69 11.12
N GLY A 77 3.31 -1.60 12.33
CA GLY A 77 3.09 -0.36 13.04
C GLY A 77 4.35 0.08 13.78
N LEU A 78 4.48 1.39 13.98
CA LEU A 78 5.52 1.96 14.85
C LEU A 78 5.42 1.33 16.25
N SER A 79 6.57 0.90 16.81
CA SER A 79 6.63 0.39 18.18
C SER A 79 6.01 1.39 19.16
N PRO A 80 5.15 0.98 20.11
CA PRO A 80 4.41 1.91 20.99
C PRO A 80 5.31 2.90 21.73
N ARG A 81 6.53 2.49 22.11
CA ARG A 81 7.51 3.35 22.78
C ARG A 81 8.08 4.42 21.86
N ASN A 82 8.46 4.03 20.64
CA ASN A 82 8.99 4.96 19.64
C ASN A 82 7.90 5.91 19.15
N GLY A 83 6.68 5.41 19.04
CA GLY A 83 5.49 6.19 18.73
C GLY A 83 5.19 7.28 19.76
N LEU A 84 5.27 6.95 21.05
CA LEU A 84 5.05 7.92 22.13
C LEU A 84 6.13 9.00 22.19
N LEU A 85 7.41 8.62 21.99
CA LEU A 85 8.51 9.58 21.90
C LEU A 85 8.36 10.53 20.71
N LEU A 86 7.95 9.99 19.56
CA LEU A 86 7.72 10.77 18.34
C LEU A 86 6.53 11.73 18.53
N LEU A 87 5.43 11.27 19.14
CA LEU A 87 4.29 12.11 19.50
C LEU A 87 4.72 13.26 20.42
N LEU A 88 5.46 12.96 21.48
CA LEU A 88 5.95 13.96 22.42
C LEU A 88 6.81 15.02 21.70
N GLY A 89 7.70 14.60 20.81
CA GLY A 89 8.51 15.50 19.99
C GLY A 89 7.67 16.43 19.12
N ILE A 90 6.66 15.91 18.43
CA ILE A 90 5.77 16.73 17.59
C ILE A 90 4.99 17.74 18.44
N VAL A 91 4.44 17.32 19.57
CA VAL A 91 3.69 18.22 20.47
C VAL A 91 4.58 19.36 20.96
N VAL A 92 5.80 19.05 21.41
CA VAL A 92 6.77 20.07 21.85
C VAL A 92 7.11 21.04 20.72
N ALA A 93 7.32 20.53 19.49
CA ALA A 93 7.58 21.37 18.33
C ALA A 93 6.42 22.32 18.00
N VAL A 94 5.18 21.80 17.97
CA VAL A 94 3.97 22.60 17.69
C VAL A 94 3.76 23.68 18.76
N LEU A 95 3.95 23.35 20.04
CA LEU A 95 3.83 24.31 21.13
C LEU A 95 4.90 25.40 21.05
N SER A 96 6.14 25.01 20.74
CA SER A 96 7.26 25.96 20.59
C SER A 96 6.99 26.94 19.45
N ILE A 97 6.60 26.44 18.28
CA ILE A 97 6.27 27.27 17.12
C ILE A 97 5.09 28.20 17.46
N SER A 98 4.02 27.69 18.07
CA SER A 98 2.85 28.48 18.47
C SER A 98 3.23 29.60 19.46
N PHE A 99 4.10 29.29 20.42
CA PHE A 99 4.59 30.26 21.39
C PHE A 99 5.42 31.38 20.74
N LEU A 100 6.31 31.05 19.80
CA LEU A 100 7.06 32.06 19.05
C LEU A 100 6.13 32.90 18.15
N MET A 101 5.08 32.30 17.57
CA MET A 101 4.09 33.00 16.76
C MET A 101 3.34 34.06 17.58
N GLY A 102 2.97 33.74 18.82
CA GLY A 102 2.30 34.68 19.74
C GLY A 102 3.16 35.91 20.11
N LYS A 103 4.49 35.83 19.96
CA LYS A 103 5.41 36.95 20.19
C LYS A 103 5.61 37.84 18.95
N GLY A 104 4.95 37.55 17.82
CA GLY A 104 5.04 38.37 16.61
C GLY A 104 6.36 38.25 15.85
N SER A 105 7.22 37.29 16.18
CA SER A 105 8.55 37.10 15.58
C SER A 105 8.54 36.79 14.07
N TYR A 106 7.37 36.46 13.51
CA TYR A 106 7.21 36.02 12.13
C TYR A 106 6.33 36.95 11.28
N ASP A 107 5.95 38.11 11.81
CA ASP A 107 5.16 39.12 11.08
C ASP A 107 6.03 40.02 10.20
N SER A 108 7.36 39.93 10.35
CA SER A 108 8.33 40.60 9.49
C SER A 108 8.30 39.97 8.09
N GLN A 109 7.91 40.77 7.10
CA GLN A 109 8.09 40.44 5.69
C GLN A 109 9.59 40.30 5.43
N THR A 110 10.07 39.07 5.30
CA THR A 110 11.44 38.81 4.87
C THR A 110 11.54 39.18 3.39
N LEU A 111 11.96 40.41 3.13
CA LEU A 111 12.50 40.81 1.84
C LEU A 111 13.74 39.95 1.61
N VAL A 112 13.68 39.05 0.63
CA VAL A 112 14.86 38.30 0.19
C VAL A 112 15.47 39.13 -0.94
N PRO A 113 16.52 39.94 -0.68
CA PRO A 113 17.22 40.62 -1.75
C PRO A 113 17.97 39.57 -2.56
N LEU A 114 17.49 39.30 -3.78
CA LEU A 114 18.18 38.40 -4.72
C LEU A 114 19.52 38.99 -5.19
N ASP A 115 19.78 40.28 -4.93
CA ASP A 115 21.05 40.96 -5.23
C ASP A 115 22.26 40.40 -4.47
N GLN A 116 22.05 39.73 -3.33
CA GLN A 116 23.16 39.17 -2.54
C GLN A 116 23.64 37.80 -3.03
N LEU A 117 23.02 37.24 -4.07
CA LEU A 117 23.48 36.02 -4.73
C LEU A 117 24.49 36.31 -5.86
N ASN A 118 24.86 37.58 -6.07
CA ASN A 118 25.72 37.98 -7.16
C ASN A 118 27.20 37.64 -6.87
N ALA A 119 27.76 36.69 -7.62
CA ALA A 119 29.20 36.48 -7.68
C ALA A 119 29.87 37.70 -8.35
N PRO A 120 31.06 38.14 -7.92
CA PRO A 120 31.68 39.36 -8.42
C PRO A 120 31.98 39.24 -9.93
N GLY A 121 31.27 40.00 -10.76
CA GLY A 121 31.57 40.16 -12.18
C GLY A 121 30.41 40.06 -13.17
N GLN A 122 29.17 39.79 -12.75
CA GLN A 122 28.01 39.77 -13.66
C GLN A 122 27.04 40.91 -13.39
N VAL A 123 26.82 41.74 -14.42
CA VAL A 123 25.78 42.77 -14.45
C VAL A 123 24.47 42.07 -14.85
N ILE A 124 23.66 41.74 -13.86
CA ILE A 124 22.33 41.16 -14.04
C ILE A 124 21.30 42.30 -13.88
N PRO A 125 20.29 42.43 -14.76
CA PRO A 125 19.27 43.47 -14.64
C PRO A 125 18.43 43.28 -13.37
N ASP A 126 18.08 44.38 -12.68
CA ASP A 126 17.31 44.40 -11.43
C ASP A 126 16.06 43.51 -11.53
N LEU A 127 16.08 42.37 -10.84
CA LEU A 127 14.92 41.49 -10.74
C LEU A 127 13.91 42.06 -9.72
N PRO A 128 12.60 41.98 -9.99
CA PRO A 128 11.60 42.40 -9.01
C PRO A 128 11.66 41.50 -7.77
N SER A 129 11.87 42.11 -6.60
CA SER A 129 11.83 41.41 -5.31
C SER A 129 10.41 40.95 -5.00
N PHE A 130 10.24 39.68 -4.61
CA PHE A 130 8.95 39.13 -4.21
C PHE A 130 8.84 39.08 -2.67
N HIS A 131 7.69 39.50 -2.15
CA HIS A 131 7.42 39.50 -0.71
C HIS A 131 6.88 38.13 -0.29
N VAL A 132 7.75 37.30 0.31
CA VAL A 132 7.30 36.05 0.92
C VAL A 132 6.92 36.31 2.36
N ASN A 133 5.65 36.08 2.69
CA ASN A 133 5.17 36.21 4.07
C ASN A 133 5.44 34.90 4.84
N ALA A 134 6.44 34.93 5.72
CA ALA A 134 6.85 33.80 6.56
C ALA A 134 5.69 33.24 7.41
N LYS A 135 4.74 34.09 7.81
CA LYS A 135 3.55 33.70 8.58
C LYS A 135 2.71 32.66 7.84
N TRP A 136 2.53 32.81 6.53
CA TRP A 136 1.74 31.87 5.71
C TRP A 136 2.46 30.52 5.57
N ILE A 137 3.77 30.54 5.40
CA ILE A 137 4.59 29.31 5.32
C ILE A 137 4.52 28.54 6.63
N ILE A 138 4.73 29.23 7.75
CA ILE A 138 4.71 28.59 9.08
C ILE A 138 3.30 28.08 9.41
N SER A 139 2.25 28.82 9.04
CA SER A 139 0.88 28.38 9.22
C SER A 139 0.57 27.11 8.43
N ALA A 140 1.03 27.03 7.17
CA ALA A 140 0.89 25.83 6.35
C ALA A 140 1.65 24.63 6.95
N LEU A 141 2.89 24.86 7.42
CA LEU A 141 3.69 23.84 8.10
C LEU A 141 3.02 23.34 9.39
N MET A 142 2.37 24.24 10.15
CA MET A 142 1.67 23.90 11.38
C MET A 142 0.47 22.97 11.11
N VAL A 143 -0.31 23.23 10.05
CA VAL A 143 -1.43 22.36 9.67
C VAL A 143 -0.93 20.96 9.32
N VAL A 144 0.17 20.85 8.58
CA VAL A 144 0.80 19.57 8.25
C VAL A 144 1.30 18.85 9.51
N ALA A 145 2.00 19.56 10.40
CA ALA A 145 2.50 19.02 11.65
C ALA A 145 1.37 18.53 12.57
N MET A 146 0.25 19.27 12.64
CA MET A 146 -0.94 18.89 13.40
C MET A 146 -1.58 17.62 12.81
N GLY A 147 -1.69 17.53 11.48
CA GLY A 147 -2.19 16.33 10.80
C GLY A 147 -1.31 15.10 11.08
N LEU A 148 0.01 15.25 11.02
CA LEU A 148 0.96 14.21 11.40
C LEU A 148 0.82 13.81 12.88
N ALA A 149 0.67 14.78 13.78
CA ALA A 149 0.45 14.53 15.21
C ALA A 149 -0.81 13.67 15.42
N PHE A 150 -1.88 13.95 14.70
CA PHE A 150 -3.14 13.20 14.79
C PHE A 150 -3.00 11.77 14.28
N VAL A 151 -2.33 11.57 13.13
CA VAL A 151 -2.06 10.23 12.58
C VAL A 151 -1.17 9.41 13.51
N VAL A 152 -0.13 10.05 14.07
CA VAL A 152 0.75 9.40 15.04
C VAL A 152 -0.02 9.06 16.32
N LEU A 153 -0.87 9.95 16.83
CA LEU A 153 -1.72 9.68 18.00
C LEU A 153 -2.63 8.47 17.76
N ASP A 154 -3.28 8.37 16.59
CA ASP A 154 -4.12 7.22 16.24
C ASP A 154 -3.32 5.91 16.24
N GLN A 155 -2.19 5.88 15.55
CA GLN A 155 -1.40 4.65 15.46
C GLN A 155 -0.74 4.25 16.79
N THR A 156 -0.34 5.22 17.62
CA THR A 156 0.50 4.97 18.79
C THR A 156 -0.29 4.86 20.09
N VAL A 157 -1.45 5.50 20.20
CA VAL A 157 -2.30 5.47 21.40
C VAL A 157 -3.56 4.65 21.16
N LEU A 158 -4.30 4.92 20.08
CA LEU A 158 -5.61 4.29 19.86
C LEU A 158 -5.46 2.78 19.58
N ARG A 159 -4.62 2.39 18.63
CA ARG A 159 -4.41 0.96 18.29
C ARG A 159 -4.01 0.07 19.48
N PRO A 160 -2.98 0.39 20.29
CA PRO A 160 -2.62 -0.46 21.43
C PRO A 160 -3.67 -0.42 22.55
N PHE A 161 -4.39 0.69 22.73
CA PHE A 161 -5.45 0.77 23.72
C PHE A 161 -6.64 -0.14 23.39
N PHE A 162 -7.05 -0.19 22.11
CA PHE A 162 -8.11 -1.09 21.66
C PHE A 162 -7.66 -2.56 21.69
N ASN A 163 -6.43 -2.87 21.30
CA ASN A 163 -5.90 -4.23 21.36
C ASN A 163 -5.82 -4.79 22.79
N LYS A 164 -5.47 -3.96 23.78
CA LYS A 164 -5.46 -4.38 25.20
C LYS A 164 -6.85 -4.72 25.74
N ARG A 165 -7.90 -4.05 25.27
CA ARG A 165 -9.28 -4.32 25.70
C ARG A 165 -9.86 -5.58 25.08
N LEU A 166 -9.47 -5.91 23.85
CA LEU A 166 -9.90 -7.13 23.16
C LEU A 166 -9.27 -8.41 23.72
N GLN A 167 -8.15 -8.32 24.44
CA GLN A 167 -7.50 -9.47 25.09
C GLN A 167 -8.02 -9.76 26.51
N HIS A 168 -8.83 -8.87 27.09
CA HIS A 168 -9.37 -8.99 28.46
C HIS A 168 -10.86 -9.38 28.51
N HIS A 169 -11.43 -9.79 27.37
CA HIS A 169 -12.72 -10.46 27.25
C HIS A 169 -12.53 -11.83 26.61
#